data_AF-A0A9P3C6K5-F1
#
_entry.id   AF-A0A9P3C6K5-F1
#
_cell.length_a   1.000
_cell.length_b   1.000
_cell.length_c   1.000
_cell.angle_alpha   90.00
_cell.angle_beta   90.00
_cell.angle_gamma   90.00
#
_symmetry.space_group_name_H-M   'P 1'
#
loop_
_entity.id
_entity.type
_entity.pdbx_description
1 polymer ?
#
loop_
_entity_poly.entity_id
_entity_poly.type
_entity_poly.pdbx_seq_one_letter_code
_entity_poly.pdbx_strand_id
1 'polypeptide(L)' 'MPHYLVKFPPQVTVGNKKEVLNEIESHGGSFVREERFLKAYVYDIPEEDLDLNKFRTKNYMFSLERQD' A
#
# COMPACT_ATOMS: atom_id res chain seq x y z
N MET A 1 -0.71 -8.97 -12.93
CA MET A 1 -0.66 -7.65 -12.30
C MET A 1 0.45 -7.68 -11.25
N PRO A 2 1.23 -6.60 -11.09
CA PRO A 2 2.33 -6.59 -10.13
C PRO A 2 1.80 -6.52 -8.69
N HIS A 3 2.39 -7.36 -7.84
CA HIS A 3 2.11 -7.36 -6.41
C HIS A 3 3.01 -6.36 -5.71
N TYR A 4 2.44 -5.52 -4.87
CA TYR A 4 3.16 -4.55 -4.05
C TYR A 4 2.94 -4.80 -2.57
N LEU A 5 4.04 -4.85 -1.84
CA LEU A 5 4.03 -4.90 -0.38
C LEU A 5 3.95 -3.46 0.15
N VAL A 6 2.80 -3.11 0.73
CA VAL A 6 2.51 -1.83 1.36
C VAL A 6 2.87 -1.93 2.85
N LYS A 7 4.02 -1.38 3.22
CA LYS A 7 4.46 -1.28 4.62
C LYS A 7 4.00 0.06 5.21
N PHE A 8 3.28 0.02 6.32
CA PHE A 8 2.92 1.23 7.07
C PHE A 8 3.89 1.46 8.23
N PRO A 9 4.39 2.69 8.44
CA PRO A 9 5.18 2.99 9.62
C PRO A 9 4.33 2.82 10.90
N PRO A 10 4.94 2.45 12.03
CA PRO A 10 4.23 2.22 13.29
C PRO A 10 3.50 3.47 13.83
N GLN A 11 3.94 4.64 13.39
CA GLN A 11 3.43 5.97 13.72
C GLN A 11 2.22 6.39 12.86
N VAL A 12 1.85 5.63 11.83
CA VAL A 12 0.63 5.88 11.05
C VAL A 12 -0.61 5.40 11.81
N THR A 13 -1.56 6.31 12.01
CA THR A 13 -2.84 6.05 12.68
C THR A 13 -3.73 5.14 11.83
N VAL A 14 -4.69 4.46 12.47
CA VAL A 14 -5.64 3.55 11.79
C VAL A 14 -6.46 4.29 10.73
N GLY A 15 -6.82 5.57 10.96
CA GLY A 15 -7.51 6.40 9.97
C GLY A 15 -6.70 6.60 8.70
N ASN A 16 -5.42 6.98 8.84
CA ASN A 16 -4.50 7.16 7.74
C ASN A 16 -4.25 5.85 6.95
N LYS A 17 -4.19 4.71 7.64
CA LYS A 17 -4.13 3.40 6.94
C LYS A 17 -5.37 3.20 6.08
N LYS A 18 -6.56 3.41 6.65
CA LYS A 18 -7.82 3.27 5.93
C LYS A 18 -7.89 4.17 4.70
N GLU A 19 -7.45 5.43 4.80
CA GLU A 19 -7.43 6.33 3.64
C GLU A 19 -6.52 5.80 2.53
N VAL A 20 -5.30 5.36 2.85
CA VAL A 20 -4.38 4.81 1.84
C VAL A 20 -4.93 3.54 1.21
N LEU A 21 -5.49 2.64 2.02
CA LEU A 21 -6.08 1.40 1.52
C LEU A 21 -7.26 1.69 0.60
N ASN A 22 -8.13 2.63 0.98
CA ASN A 22 -9.30 3.01 0.19
C ASN A 22 -8.91 3.73 -1.12
N GLU A 23 -7.82 4.49 -1.13
CA GLU A 23 -7.25 5.09 -2.34
C GLU A 23 -6.71 3.98 -3.25
N ILE A 24 -5.93 3.03 -2.73
CA ILE A 24 -5.44 1.86 -3.50
C ILE A 24 -6.62 1.08 -4.10
N GLU A 25 -7.65 0.78 -3.30
CA GLU A 25 -8.85 0.07 -3.77
C GLU A 25 -9.64 0.87 -4.83
N SER A 26 -9.76 2.20 -4.67
CA SER A 26 -10.44 3.07 -5.65
C SER A 26 -9.74 3.12 -7.01
N HIS A 27 -8.43 2.96 -7.04
CA HIS A 27 -7.63 2.89 -8.27
C HIS A 27 -7.51 1.47 -8.83
N GLY A 28 -8.36 0.54 -8.38
CA GLY A 28 -8.37 -0.85 -8.86
C GLY A 28 -7.35 -1.76 -8.20
N GLY A 29 -6.73 -1.32 -7.11
CA GLY A 29 -5.87 -2.15 -6.30
C GLY A 29 -6.67 -3.19 -5.52
N SER A 30 -6.19 -4.43 -5.50
CA SER A 30 -6.90 -5.55 -4.86
C SER A 30 -6.07 -6.08 -3.70
N PHE A 31 -6.70 -6.25 -2.54
CA PHE A 31 -6.03 -6.84 -1.39
C PHE A 31 -5.65 -8.30 -1.68
N VAL A 32 -4.39 -8.66 -1.43
CA VAL A 32 -3.87 -10.03 -1.63
C VAL A 32 -3.75 -10.75 -0.30
N ARG A 33 -2.97 -10.19 0.64
CA ARG A 33 -2.71 -10.82 1.95
C ARG A 33 -2.17 -9.85 2.98
N GLU A 34 -2.37 -10.16 4.26
CA GLU A 34 -1.76 -9.45 5.39
C GLU A 34 -0.50 -10.20 5.84
N GLU A 35 0.63 -9.50 5.89
CA GLU A 35 1.87 -9.97 6.48
C GLU A 35 1.97 -9.51 7.94
N ARG A 36 1.51 -10.38 8.85
CA ARG A 36 1.53 -10.11 10.30
C ARG A 36 2.93 -9.96 10.88
N PHE A 37 3.91 -10.68 10.31
CA PHE A 37 5.31 -10.62 10.76
C PHE A 37 5.94 -9.24 10.51
N LEU A 38 5.70 -8.68 9.33
CA LEU A 38 6.22 -7.37 8.93
C LEU A 38 5.25 -6.22 9.22
N LYS A 39 4.07 -6.51 9.80
CA LYS A 39 2.95 -5.56 9.98
C LYS A 39 2.64 -4.81 8.66
N ALA A 40 2.62 -5.56 7.57
CA ALA A 40 2.51 -5.06 6.21
C ALA A 40 1.28 -5.67 5.52
N TYR A 41 0.80 -5.01 4.47
CA TYR A 41 -0.29 -5.53 3.65
C TYR A 41 0.19 -5.65 2.21
N VAL A 42 -0.06 -6.78 1.56
CA VAL A 42 0.22 -6.98 0.14
C VAL A 42 -1.04 -6.63 -0.64
N TYR A 43 -0.88 -5.71 -1.57
CA TYR A 43 -1.90 -5.31 -2.53
C TYR A 43 -1.40 -5.58 -3.93
N ASP A 44 -2.30 -6.05 -4.78
CA ASP A 44 -2.13 -6.07 -6.22
C ASP A 44 -2.51 -4.69 -6.73
N ILE A 45 -1.60 -3.96 -7.37
CA ILE A 45 -1.88 -2.58 -7.78
C ILE A 45 -1.63 -2.48 -9.29
N PRO A 46 -2.60 -2.00 -10.08
CA PRO A 46 -2.35 -1.68 -11.47
C PRO A 46 -1.41 -0.47 -11.54
N GLU A 47 -0.19 -0.70 -12.04
CA GLU A 47 0.88 0.31 -12.17
C GLU A 47 0.47 1.50 -13.08
N GLU A 48 -0.57 1.32 -13.90
CA GLU A 48 -1.04 2.29 -14.88
C GLU A 48 -1.79 3.50 -14.29
N ASP A 49 -2.29 3.44 -13.04
CA ASP A 49 -3.17 4.50 -12.51
C ASP A 49 -2.77 5.01 -11.11
N LEU A 50 -2.01 4.23 -10.33
CA LEU A 50 -1.63 4.62 -8.97
C LEU A 50 -0.36 5.48 -9.01
N ASP A 51 -0.46 6.76 -8.64
CA ASP A 51 0.69 7.67 -8.51
C ASP A 51 1.50 7.32 -7.24
N LEU A 52 2.28 6.23 -7.33
CA LEU A 52 3.05 5.63 -6.23
C LEU A 52 4.00 6.63 -5.54
N ASN A 53 4.48 7.63 -6.28
CA ASN A 53 5.33 8.69 -5.75
C ASN A 53 4.59 9.60 -4.77
N LYS A 54 3.30 9.83 -4.97
CA LYS A 54 2.46 10.65 -4.09
C LYS A 54 2.33 10.02 -2.70
N PHE A 55 2.17 8.70 -2.62
CA PHE A 55 2.11 7.97 -1.35
C PHE A 55 3.45 7.95 -0.62
N ARG A 56 4.55 7.82 -1.37
CA ARG A 56 5.91 7.87 -0.84
C ARG A 56 6.22 9.24 -0.22
N THR A 57 5.76 10.31 -0.88
CA THR A 57 6.00 11.70 -0.46
C THR A 57 5.17 12.10 0.75
N LYS A 58 3.95 11.54 0.89
CA LYS A 58 3.11 11.82 2.06
C LYS A 58 3.61 11.15 3.36
N ASN A 59 4.65 10.30 3.34
CA ASN A 59 5.18 9.59 4.53
C ASN A 59 4.21 8.55 5.14
N TYR A 60 3.17 8.14 4.39
CA TYR A 60 2.19 7.14 4.85
C TYR A 60 2.67 5.71 4.56
N MET A 61 3.59 5.53 3.62
CA MET A 61 4.10 4.22 3.20
C MET A 61 5.62 4.18 3.34
N PHE A 62 6.10 3.21 4.11
CA PHE A 62 7.51 3.02 4.45
C PHE A 62 8.31 2.47 3.27
N SER A 63 7.73 1.48 2.58
CA SER A 63 8.25 0.93 1.33
C SER A 63 7.10 0.36 0.52
N LEU A 64 7.21 0.50 -0.80
CA LEU A 64 6.41 -0.22 -1.78
C LEU A 64 7.39 -1.16 -2.50
N GLU A 65 7.39 -2.43 -2.11
CA GLU A 65 8.28 -3.43 -2.71
C GLU A 65 7.47 -4.29 -3.68
N ARG A 66 7.87 -4.30 -4.95
CA ARG A 66 7.32 -5.25 -5.91
C ARG A 66 7.75 -6.64 -5.47
N GLN A 67 6.78 -7.52 -5.25
CA GLN A 67 7.00 -8.94 -5.04
C GLN A 67 7.04 -9.58 -6.43
N ASP A 68 8.22 -10.00 -6.89
CA ASP A 68 8.42 -10.77 -8.12
C ASP A 68 8.23 -12.27 -7.86
#